data_AF-A0A661WM74-F1
#
_entry.id   AF-A0A661WM74-F1
#
_cell.length_a   1.000
_cell.length_b   1.000
_cell.length_c   1.000
_cell.angle_alpha   90.00
_cell.angle_beta   90.00
_cell.angle_gamma   90.00
#
_symmetry.space_group_name_H-M   'P 1'
#
loop_
_entity.id
_entity.type
_entity.pdbx_description
1 polymer ?
#
loop_
_entity_poly.entity_id
_entity_poly.type
_entity_poly.pdbx_seq_one_letter_code
_entity_poly.pdbx_strand_id
1 'polypeptide(L)'
;MKNNMRSRSHVGEEGQIIVFLSLVLVGLLGIGALALDGGMLFSDRRDAQNAADSAALAGASAAAYYMRSNSVNYNAFICGTSGTEFTGAVAELEAISRAASNDYVIDAD
;
A
#
# COMPACT_ATOMS: atom_id res chain seq x y z
N MET A 1 13.20 65.71 52.16
CA MET A 1 14.19 65.26 51.16
C MET A 1 13.88 63.82 50.75
N LYS A 2 13.67 63.64 49.44
CA LYS A 2 13.86 62.45 48.58
C LYS A 2 13.16 61.12 48.93
N ASN A 3 12.15 60.82 48.10
CA ASN A 3 11.43 59.56 47.96
C ASN A 3 12.35 58.42 47.49
N ASN A 4 12.12 57.20 47.98
CA ASN A 4 12.75 55.99 47.46
C ASN A 4 11.69 55.07 46.81
N MET A 5 11.52 55.22 45.50
CA MET A 5 10.72 54.32 44.69
C MET A 5 11.61 53.14 44.27
N ARG A 6 11.46 52.00 44.94
CA ARG A 6 12.17 50.77 44.61
C ARG A 6 11.56 50.16 43.34
N SER A 7 12.25 50.29 42.20
CA SER A 7 11.94 49.55 40.98
C SER A 7 12.20 48.06 41.22
N ARG A 8 11.16 47.23 41.04
CA ARG A 8 11.29 45.76 41.01
C ARG A 8 11.52 45.35 39.56
N SER A 9 12.76 45.06 39.20
CA SER A 9 13.07 44.39 37.93
C SER A 9 12.53 42.95 38.00
N HIS A 10 11.56 42.62 37.14
CA HIS A 10 11.12 41.25 36.92
C HIS A 10 12.27 40.50 36.24
N VAL A 11 13.05 39.75 37.03
CA VAL A 11 14.11 38.89 36.52
C VAL A 11 13.61 37.46 36.63
N GLY A 12 13.53 36.79 35.49
CA GLY A 12 13.33 35.34 35.41
C GLY A 12 12.04 34.99 34.69
N GLU A 13 12.16 34.59 33.42
CA GLU A 13 11.29 33.62 32.71
C GLU A 13 11.54 33.56 31.19
N GLU A 14 12.52 34.29 30.62
CA GLU A 14 12.71 34.35 29.16
C GLU A 14 13.32 33.09 28.47
N GLY A 15 13.55 32.00 29.20
CA GLY A 15 14.19 30.79 28.65
C GLY A 15 13.42 29.47 28.83
N GLN A 16 12.28 29.47 29.52
CA GLN A 16 11.56 28.22 29.80
C GLN A 16 10.78 27.71 28.59
N ILE A 17 10.32 28.63 27.74
CA ILE A 17 9.50 28.28 26.57
C ILE A 17 10.26 27.47 25.52
N ILE A 18 11.59 27.65 25.39
CA ILE A 18 12.40 26.88 24.44
C ILE A 18 12.54 25.41 24.86
N VAL A 19 12.45 25.12 26.16
CA VAL A 19 12.45 23.74 26.67
C VAL A 19 11.13 23.05 26.30
N PHE A 20 10.00 23.71 26.50
CA PHE A 20 8.70 23.16 26.07
C PHE A 20 8.61 23.02 24.55
N LEU A 21 9.09 24.01 23.80
CA LEU A 21 9.11 23.97 22.34
C LEU A 21 9.94 22.78 21.83
N SER A 22 11.14 22.57 22.37
CA SER A 22 11.99 21.44 21.97
C SER A 22 11.35 20.09 22.29
N LEU A 23 10.73 19.93 23.47
CA LEU A 23 10.00 18.71 23.82
C LEU A 23 8.82 18.45 22.89
N VAL A 24 8.03 19.47 22.58
CA VAL A 24 6.89 19.37 21.65
C VAL A 24 7.39 19.02 20.24
N LEU A 25 8.45 19.66 19.76
CA LEU A 25 9.04 19.35 18.46
C LEU A 25 9.49 17.89 18.38
N VAL A 26 10.20 17.40 19.39
CA VAL A 26 10.60 15.98 19.47
C VAL A 26 9.37 15.07 19.49
N GLY A 27 8.33 15.42 20.25
CA GLY A 27 7.07 14.67 20.28
C GLY A 27 6.37 14.62 18.91
N LEU A 28 6.29 15.75 18.21
CA LEU A 28 5.71 15.83 16.86
C LEU A 28 6.52 15.03 15.84
N LEU A 29 7.85 15.06 15.92
CA LEU A 29 8.71 14.24 15.07
C LEU A 29 8.51 12.74 15.36
N GLY A 30 8.34 12.35 16.63
CA GLY A 30 8.03 10.98 17.02
C GLY A 30 6.70 10.48 16.46
N ILE A 31 5.63 11.29 16.58
CA ILE A 31 4.33 10.97 15.99
C ILE A 31 4.42 10.93 14.46
N GLY A 32 5.16 11.88 13.85
CA GLY A 32 5.41 11.91 12.42
C GLY A 32 6.10 10.65 11.91
N ALA A 33 7.13 10.18 12.62
CA ALA A 33 7.82 8.93 12.28
C ALA A 33 6.86 7.72 12.30
N LEU A 34 6.05 7.58 13.35
CA LEU A 34 5.05 6.51 13.44
C LEU A 34 3.98 6.61 12.33
N ALA A 35 3.58 7.82 11.96
CA ALA A 35 2.64 8.04 10.87
C ALA A 35 3.23 7.64 9.51
N LEU A 36 4.52 7.90 9.28
CA LEU A 36 5.24 7.47 8.07
C LEU A 36 5.34 5.94 8.02
N ASP A 37 5.76 5.31 9.11
CA ASP A 37 5.89 3.84 9.19
C ASP A 37 4.54 3.15 8.94
N GLY A 38 3.46 3.62 9.59
CA GLY A 38 2.11 3.12 9.36
C GLY A 38 1.59 3.40 7.94
N GLY A 39 1.97 4.55 7.37
CA GLY A 39 1.63 4.94 6.01
C GLY A 39 2.27 4.01 4.96
N MET A 40 3.55 3.67 5.13
CA MET A 40 4.27 2.74 4.25
C MET A 40 3.61 1.35 4.28
N LEU A 41 3.34 0.81 5.47
CA LEU A 41 2.65 -0.48 5.61
C LEU A 41 1.29 -0.51 4.86
N PHE A 42 0.52 0.57 4.96
CA PHE A 42 -0.75 0.68 4.26
C PHE A 42 -0.58 0.81 2.74
N SER A 43 0.48 1.48 2.29
CA SER A 43 0.84 1.57 0.87
C SER A 43 1.17 0.19 0.31
N ASP A 44 2.10 -0.53 0.93
CA ASP A 44 2.53 -1.87 0.49
C ASP A 44 1.34 -2.83 0.38
N ARG A 45 0.43 -2.77 1.36
CA ARG A 45 -0.79 -3.57 1.34
C ARG A 45 -1.70 -3.25 0.16
N ARG A 46 -1.79 -1.98 -0.26
CA ARG A 46 -2.58 -1.58 -1.43
C ARG A 46 -1.90 -2.00 -2.73
N ASP A 47 -0.58 -1.88 -2.80
CA ASP A 47 0.18 -2.28 -3.97
C ASP A 47 0.06 -3.79 -4.22
N ALA A 48 0.12 -4.60 -3.16
CA ALA A 48 -0.15 -6.05 -3.24
C ALA A 48 -1.55 -6.38 -3.76
N GLN A 49 -2.58 -5.67 -3.27
CA GLN A 49 -3.96 -5.87 -3.72
C GLN A 49 -4.13 -5.45 -5.18
N ASN A 50 -3.59 -4.30 -5.58
CA ASN A 50 -3.65 -3.83 -6.96
C ASN A 50 -2.95 -4.81 -7.91
N ALA A 51 -1.81 -5.36 -7.50
CA ALA A 51 -1.10 -6.38 -8.27
C ALA A 51 -1.95 -7.64 -8.43
N ALA A 52 -2.54 -8.16 -7.35
CA ALA A 52 -3.42 -9.32 -7.37
C ALA A 52 -4.65 -9.12 -8.26
N ASP A 53 -5.34 -7.99 -8.14
CA ASP A 53 -6.52 -7.66 -8.95
C ASP A 53 -6.16 -7.53 -10.43
N SER A 54 -5.03 -6.88 -10.74
CA SER A 54 -4.55 -6.75 -12.12
C SER A 54 -4.19 -8.10 -12.74
N ALA A 55 -3.59 -9.01 -11.96
CA ALA A 55 -3.26 -10.37 -12.39
C ALA A 55 -4.52 -11.21 -12.63
N ALA A 56 -5.49 -11.16 -11.71
CA ALA A 56 -6.78 -11.82 -11.87
C ALA A 56 -7.52 -11.34 -13.14
N LEU A 57 -7.52 -10.02 -13.39
CA LEU A 57 -8.16 -9.46 -14.57
C LEU A 57 -7.43 -9.84 -15.87
N ALA A 58 -6.09 -9.88 -15.85
CA ALA A 58 -5.30 -10.36 -16.99
C ALA A 58 -5.62 -11.82 -17.31
N GLY A 59 -5.58 -12.72 -16.32
CA GLY A 59 -5.91 -14.13 -16.50
C GLY A 59 -7.35 -14.34 -16.98
N ALA A 60 -8.32 -13.64 -16.38
CA ALA A 60 -9.72 -13.70 -16.80
C ALA A 60 -9.92 -13.22 -18.26
N SER A 61 -9.23 -12.14 -18.66
CA SER A 61 -9.30 -11.62 -20.02
C SER A 61 -8.71 -12.60 -21.04
N ALA A 62 -7.60 -13.26 -20.70
CA ALA A 62 -6.96 -14.27 -21.51
C ALA A 62 -7.84 -15.52 -21.67
N ALA A 63 -8.42 -16.00 -20.56
CA ALA A 63 -9.39 -17.07 -20.56
C ALA A 63 -10.56 -16.76 -21.50
N ALA A 64 -11.18 -15.59 -21.34
CA ALA A 64 -12.32 -15.17 -22.14
C ALA A 64 -11.97 -15.07 -23.64
N TYR A 65 -10.78 -14.54 -23.97
CA TYR A 65 -10.29 -14.48 -25.35
C TYR A 65 -10.10 -15.88 -25.94
N TYR A 66 -9.46 -16.79 -25.20
CA TYR A 66 -9.24 -18.16 -25.64
C TYR A 66 -10.56 -18.91 -25.87
N MET A 67 -11.49 -18.81 -24.92
CA MET A 67 -12.80 -19.43 -25.03
C MET A 67 -13.55 -18.93 -26.27
N ARG A 68 -13.51 -17.62 -26.52
CA ARG A 68 -14.15 -17.01 -27.69
C ARG A 68 -13.50 -17.45 -29.01
N SER A 69 -12.17 -17.51 -29.06
CA SER A 69 -11.44 -17.91 -30.29
C SER A 69 -11.64 -19.39 -30.63
N ASN A 70 -11.76 -20.26 -29.61
CA ASN A 70 -11.84 -21.71 -29.78
C ASN A 70 -13.27 -22.26 -29.63
N SER A 71 -14.27 -21.37 -29.59
CA SER A 71 -15.68 -21.75 -29.39
C SER A 71 -15.91 -22.64 -28.16
N VAL A 72 -15.15 -22.43 -27.09
CA VAL A 72 -15.34 -23.12 -25.81
C VAL A 72 -16.62 -22.57 -25.19
N ASN A 73 -17.65 -23.40 -25.14
CA ASN A 73 -18.95 -23.08 -24.58
C ASN A 73 -19.18 -23.79 -23.24
N TYR A 74 -20.35 -23.60 -22.62
CA TYR A 74 -20.69 -24.24 -21.35
C TYR A 74 -20.65 -25.78 -21.39
N ASN A 75 -20.83 -26.40 -22.57
CA ASN A 75 -20.73 -27.85 -22.73
C ASN A 75 -19.27 -28.33 -22.84
N ALA A 76 -18.34 -27.46 -23.25
CA ALA A 76 -16.91 -27.73 -23.34
C ALA A 76 -16.12 -27.18 -22.14
N PHE A 77 -16.76 -26.36 -21.29
CA PHE A 77 -16.20 -25.81 -20.05
C PHE A 77 -16.54 -26.73 -18.86
N ILE A 78 -16.12 -27.99 -18.95
CA ILE A 78 -16.29 -29.02 -17.91
C ILE A 78 -14.90 -29.51 -17.51
N CYS A 79 -14.62 -29.63 -16.21
CA CYS A 79 -13.31 -30.06 -15.72
C CYS A 79 -12.83 -31.36 -16.40
N GLY A 80 -11.57 -31.39 -16.83
CA GLY A 80 -10.96 -32.53 -17.50
C GLY A 80 -11.18 -32.56 -19.03
N THR A 81 -11.82 -31.57 -19.61
CA THR A 81 -11.85 -31.38 -21.08
C THR A 81 -10.70 -30.48 -21.52
N SER A 82 -10.25 -30.67 -22.76
CA SER A 82 -9.25 -29.79 -23.38
C SER A 82 -9.67 -28.32 -23.38
N GLY A 83 -10.98 -28.04 -23.49
CA GLY A 83 -11.52 -26.68 -23.42
C GLY A 83 -11.20 -26.00 -22.08
N THR A 84 -11.44 -26.68 -20.95
CA THR A 84 -11.08 -26.15 -19.63
C THR A 84 -9.59 -26.13 -19.35
N GLU A 85 -8.86 -27.18 -19.77
CA GLU A 85 -7.43 -27.31 -19.52
C GLU A 85 -6.63 -26.19 -20.20
N PHE A 86 -6.86 -25.96 -21.49
CA PHE A 86 -6.17 -24.87 -22.21
C PHE A 86 -6.64 -23.49 -21.75
N THR A 87 -7.92 -23.31 -21.43
CA THR A 87 -8.43 -22.03 -20.90
C THR A 87 -7.79 -21.71 -19.55
N GLY A 88 -7.62 -22.71 -18.68
CA GLY A 88 -6.91 -22.56 -17.41
C GLY A 88 -5.44 -22.20 -17.62
N ALA A 89 -4.74 -22.95 -18.49
CA ALA A 89 -3.32 -22.75 -18.75
C ALA A 89 -3.00 -21.33 -19.27
N VAL A 90 -3.81 -20.79 -20.20
CA VAL A 90 -3.60 -19.41 -20.69
C VAL A 90 -3.96 -18.36 -19.65
N ALA A 91 -4.96 -18.62 -18.81
CA ALA A 91 -5.34 -17.71 -17.73
C ALA A 91 -4.22 -17.60 -16.69
N GLU A 92 -3.67 -18.74 -16.30
CA GLU A 92 -2.56 -18.85 -15.35
C GLU A 92 -1.31 -18.15 -15.89
N LEU A 93 -0.91 -18.44 -17.13
CA LEU A 93 0.25 -17.84 -17.75
C LEU A 93 0.18 -16.30 -17.80
N GLU A 94 -0.97 -15.75 -18.20
CA GLU A 94 -1.15 -14.29 -18.27
C GLU A 94 -1.29 -13.64 -16.88
N ALA A 95 -1.88 -14.33 -15.91
CA ALA A 95 -1.93 -13.88 -14.53
C ALA A 95 -0.52 -13.80 -13.92
N ILE A 96 0.31 -14.84 -14.10
CA ILE A 96 1.71 -14.87 -13.65
C ILE A 96 2.51 -13.75 -14.31
N SER A 97 2.38 -13.60 -15.63
CA SER A 97 3.06 -12.53 -16.39
C SER A 97 2.70 -11.13 -15.85
N ARG A 98 1.42 -10.90 -15.55
CA ARG A 98 0.96 -9.62 -15.02
C ARG A 98 1.40 -9.39 -13.58
N ALA A 99 1.40 -10.41 -12.74
CA ALA A 99 1.94 -10.33 -11.39
C ALA A 99 3.43 -9.98 -11.41
N ALA A 100 4.22 -10.65 -12.27
CA ALA A 100 5.65 -10.38 -12.43
C ALA A 100 5.94 -8.94 -12.87
N SER A 101 5.06 -8.34 -13.70
CA SER A 101 5.18 -6.93 -14.09
C SER A 101 4.97 -5.94 -12.94
N ASN A 102 4.33 -6.38 -11.85
CA ASN A 102 4.17 -5.64 -10.60
C ASN A 102 5.16 -6.09 -9.52
N ASP A 103 6.21 -6.84 -9.86
CA ASP A 103 7.21 -7.39 -8.94
C ASP A 103 6.64 -8.42 -7.92
N TYR A 104 5.54 -9.09 -8.28
CA TYR A 104 4.95 -10.18 -7.52
C TYR A 104 5.17 -11.54 -8.22
N VAL A 105 5.55 -12.55 -7.45
CA VAL A 105 5.64 -13.94 -7.91
C VAL A 105 4.41 -14.69 -7.39
N ILE A 106 3.64 -15.28 -8.29
CA ILE A 106 2.57 -16.22 -7.97
C ILE A 106 3.24 -17.60 -7.89
N ASP A 107 3.21 -18.24 -6.72
CA ASP A 107 3.55 -19.65 -6.63
C ASP A 107 2.43 -20.49 -7.26
N ALA A 108 2.83 -21.57 -7.92
CA ALA A 108 1.92 -22.54 -8.51
C ALA A 108 1.80 -23.70 -7.52
N ASP A 109 1.00 -23.53 -6.47
CA ASP A 109 0.66 -24.59 -5.49
C ASP A 109 -0.70 -25.26 -5.75
#